data_AF-A0A427A2T4-F1
#
_entry.id   AF-A0A427A2T4-F1
#
_cell.length_a   1.000
_cell.length_b   1.000
_cell.length_c   1.000
_cell.angle_alpha   90.00
_cell.angle_beta   90.00
_cell.angle_gamma   90.00
#
_symmetry.space_group_name_H-M   'P 1'
#
loop_
_entity.id
_entity.type
_entity.pdbx_description
1 polymer ?
#
loop_
_entity_poly.entity_id
_entity_poly.type
_entity_poly.pdbx_seq_one_letter_code
_entity_poly.pdbx_strand_id
1 'polypeptide(L)'
;MRVVNALSSFRLALVFCRSLPLGDDVVTGDISGITGSHSAHSGEEDALNSQALVPHVTEREKDESFQREENAIVVESTPKEEASIHEVTGTIQIPERKPLCDVSDQRVDVCEMYGDVRIPGNSSSVIFMEPSNAAPKELWQVHPYPRKGDEACLAGVRELTVKASSEAPQCTFRHDVPAIVFSVGGYTGNLFHDFTDLLVPLFLTARQFDGEVRFMVTDFKRWWIAKYLPVLQRLSKYPVIDHDRDEEVHCFKQVIVGLRAHKEFHIDPARAPNGYTMIDFTKFMRRVFSVGRETLNCIEDLSARKPRLLIIARKRSRAFTNVDEIVAAAEELGYEVVVGEADAGTNLARFAQIVNSCDVMMGVHGAGLTNFVFLPLNATVIQIVPWGGLEWIAVLDFGNPAKEMGLNYVQYSISIEESTLSEQYPRDHPALTDPMSFHKRGFHVVRSTFMANQNVKLDVSRFRDVLWKALEHMMQ
;
A
#
# COMPACT_ATOMS: atom_id res chain seq x y z
N MET A 1 37.39 25.00 2.57
CA MET A 1 36.28 25.95 2.34
C MET A 1 35.39 25.35 1.26
N ARG A 2 34.53 24.37 1.63
CA ARG A 2 33.08 24.53 1.89
C ARG A 2 32.33 25.12 0.68
N VAL A 3 31.74 24.28 -0.16
CA VAL A 3 30.32 23.85 -0.11
C VAL A 3 29.37 25.05 -0.27
N VAL A 4 28.95 25.37 -1.49
CA VAL A 4 27.59 25.83 -1.88
C VAL A 4 27.47 25.66 -3.41
N ASN A 5 26.62 24.73 -3.88
CA ASN A 5 25.83 24.80 -5.13
C ASN A 5 25.22 23.43 -5.52
N ALA A 6 24.59 22.73 -4.58
CA ALA A 6 23.82 21.51 -4.85
C ALA A 6 22.32 21.64 -4.50
N LEU A 7 21.80 22.87 -4.37
CA LEU A 7 20.44 23.12 -3.87
C LEU A 7 19.44 23.65 -4.91
N SER A 8 19.82 23.88 -6.18
CA SER A 8 18.87 24.36 -7.21
C SER A 8 18.17 23.25 -8.00
N SER A 9 18.68 22.01 -8.00
CA SER A 9 18.07 20.89 -8.73
C SER A 9 16.99 20.13 -7.95
N PHE A 10 16.81 20.40 -6.66
CA PHE A 10 15.83 19.72 -5.81
C PHE A 10 14.40 20.29 -5.90
N ARG A 11 14.22 21.49 -6.47
CA ARG A 11 12.89 22.13 -6.57
C ARG A 11 12.10 21.82 -7.84
N LEU A 12 12.68 21.12 -8.81
CA LEU A 12 12.01 20.83 -10.08
C LEU A 12 11.29 19.46 -10.11
N ALA A 13 11.51 18.60 -9.11
CA ALA A 13 11.01 17.23 -9.08
C ALA A 13 9.57 17.08 -8.54
N LEU A 14 8.92 18.17 -8.10
CA LEU A 14 7.60 18.14 -7.45
C LEU A 14 6.46 18.75 -8.29
N VAL A 15 6.70 19.15 -9.54
CA VAL A 15 5.74 19.97 -10.31
C VAL A 15 5.26 19.32 -11.64
N PHE A 16 5.73 18.13 -12.03
CA PHE A 16 5.43 17.55 -13.34
C PHE A 16 4.35 16.44 -13.38
N CYS A 17 3.33 16.53 -12.53
CA CYS A 17 2.04 15.85 -12.75
C CYS A 17 0.92 16.88 -12.93
N ARG A 18 1.02 17.71 -13.98
CA ARG A 18 -0.15 18.43 -14.51
C ARG A 18 -0.60 17.71 -15.78
N SER A 19 -1.68 16.95 -15.67
CA SER A 19 -2.32 16.27 -16.79
C SER A 19 -3.73 16.86 -16.98
N LEU A 20 -3.95 17.48 -18.14
CA LEU A 20 -5.27 17.92 -18.64
C LEU A 20 -6.03 16.71 -19.27
N PRO A 21 -7.36 16.79 -19.48
CA PRO A 21 -8.23 15.62 -19.46
C PRO A 21 -8.13 14.74 -20.71
N LEU A 22 -8.34 13.43 -20.53
CA LEU A 22 -8.50 12.44 -21.60
C LEU A 22 -9.98 12.09 -21.76
N GLY A 23 -10.40 11.96 -23.03
CA GLY A 23 -11.71 11.44 -23.42
C GLY A 23 -11.80 9.92 -23.27
N ASP A 24 -13.05 9.49 -23.09
CA ASP A 24 -13.49 8.12 -22.82
C ASP A 24 -13.22 7.17 -23.99
N ASP A 25 -12.79 5.94 -23.67
CA ASP A 25 -13.07 4.75 -24.47
C ASP A 25 -13.54 3.63 -23.51
N VAL A 26 -14.85 3.62 -23.27
CA VAL A 26 -15.58 2.53 -22.64
C VAL A 26 -15.84 1.47 -23.70
N VAL A 27 -15.21 0.31 -23.58
CA VAL A 27 -15.58 -0.86 -24.38
C VAL A 27 -16.77 -1.55 -23.70
N THR A 28 -17.98 -1.25 -24.18
CA THR A 28 -19.19 -2.03 -23.93
C THR A 28 -19.16 -3.29 -24.79
N GLY A 29 -19.07 -4.46 -24.18
CA GLY A 29 -19.30 -5.74 -24.86
C GLY A 29 -20.77 -6.14 -24.75
N ASP A 30 -21.51 -6.00 -25.85
CA ASP A 30 -22.81 -6.62 -26.06
C ASP A 30 -22.67 -8.13 -26.19
N ILE A 31 -23.42 -8.90 -25.41
CA ILE A 31 -23.74 -10.29 -25.71
C ILE A 31 -25.26 -10.44 -25.62
N SER A 32 -25.89 -10.53 -26.79
CA SER A 32 -27.29 -10.93 -26.93
C SER A 32 -27.37 -12.41 -27.31
N GLY A 33 -28.13 -13.15 -26.48
CA GLY A 33 -29.08 -14.19 -26.89
C GLY A 33 -28.56 -15.49 -27.48
N ILE A 34 -28.55 -16.57 -26.67
CA ILE A 34 -29.09 -17.87 -27.09
C ILE A 34 -29.93 -18.45 -25.95
N THR A 35 -31.17 -18.77 -26.30
CA THR A 35 -32.21 -19.43 -25.51
C THR A 35 -31.93 -20.93 -25.32
N GLY A 36 -32.34 -21.48 -24.18
CA GLY A 36 -32.31 -22.92 -23.93
C GLY A 36 -32.83 -23.27 -22.55
N SER A 37 -34.12 -23.56 -22.45
CA SER A 37 -34.81 -24.13 -21.30
C SER A 37 -34.36 -25.56 -21.01
N HIS A 38 -34.19 -25.95 -19.73
CA HIS A 38 -34.81 -27.15 -19.15
C HIS A 38 -34.58 -27.30 -17.63
N SER A 39 -35.70 -27.35 -16.92
CA SER A 39 -36.08 -28.14 -15.72
C SER A 39 -35.10 -28.40 -14.56
N ALA A 40 -35.59 -27.96 -13.40
CA ALA A 40 -35.39 -28.41 -12.03
C ALA A 40 -35.04 -29.91 -11.79
N HIS A 41 -34.17 -30.14 -10.81
CA HIS A 41 -34.38 -31.18 -9.80
C HIS A 41 -33.75 -30.78 -8.45
N SER A 42 -34.50 -31.11 -7.41
CA SER A 42 -34.31 -31.01 -5.96
C SER A 42 -33.28 -31.99 -5.38
N GLY A 43 -32.78 -31.68 -4.18
CA GLY A 43 -32.17 -32.64 -3.25
C GLY A 43 -31.10 -31.95 -2.39
N GLU A 44 -31.44 -31.40 -1.22
CA GLU A 44 -31.50 -32.02 0.12
C GLU A 44 -30.15 -32.07 0.86
N GLU A 45 -30.29 -31.98 2.18
CA GLU A 45 -29.34 -31.66 3.23
C GLU A 45 -28.17 -32.65 3.36
N ASP A 46 -27.05 -32.17 3.94
CA ASP A 46 -26.45 -32.89 5.07
C ASP A 46 -25.46 -32.00 5.83
N ALA A 47 -25.79 -31.77 7.11
CA ALA A 47 -24.94 -31.14 8.10
C ALA A 47 -24.14 -32.23 8.82
N LEU A 48 -22.81 -32.15 8.80
CA LEU A 48 -21.96 -33.00 9.63
C LEU A 48 -21.30 -32.21 10.76
N ASN A 49 -21.75 -32.57 11.96
CA ASN A 49 -21.24 -32.26 13.28
C ASN A 49 -19.86 -32.91 13.51
N SER A 50 -18.89 -32.18 14.06
CA SER A 50 -17.72 -32.80 14.70
C SER A 50 -17.27 -31.98 15.90
N GLN A 51 -17.70 -32.42 17.08
CA GLN A 51 -17.13 -32.09 18.38
C GLN A 51 -15.73 -32.72 18.51
N ALA A 52 -14.78 -31.95 19.05
CA ALA A 52 -13.52 -32.49 19.56
C ALA A 52 -13.26 -31.90 20.96
N LEU A 53 -13.34 -32.75 21.97
CA LEU A 53 -12.85 -32.55 23.34
C LEU A 53 -11.33 -32.80 23.39
N VAL A 54 -10.58 -31.96 24.11
CA VAL A 54 -9.42 -32.35 24.96
C VAL A 54 -9.19 -31.24 26.03
N PRO A 55 -8.44 -31.45 27.14
CA PRO A 55 -8.99 -31.67 28.47
C PRO A 55 -8.58 -30.63 29.54
N HIS A 56 -9.26 -30.70 30.69
CA HIS A 56 -8.88 -30.10 31.98
C HIS A 56 -7.58 -30.73 32.55
N VAL A 57 -6.67 -29.90 33.05
CA VAL A 57 -5.70 -30.26 34.11
C VAL A 57 -5.66 -29.13 35.14
N THR A 58 -5.77 -29.52 36.40
CA THR A 58 -5.82 -28.71 37.63
C THR A 58 -4.46 -28.53 38.30
N GLU A 59 -4.22 -27.32 38.80
CA GLU A 59 -3.56 -26.86 40.05
C GLU A 59 -2.41 -27.64 40.74
N ARG A 60 -1.35 -26.90 41.16
CA ARG A 60 -1.02 -26.54 42.57
C ARG A 60 0.36 -25.84 42.66
N GLU A 61 0.40 -24.59 43.12
CA GLU A 61 0.78 -24.08 44.47
C GLU A 61 2.28 -23.82 44.68
N LYS A 62 2.64 -22.55 45.00
CA LYS A 62 3.10 -22.14 46.34
C LYS A 62 3.34 -20.63 46.46
N ASP A 63 2.69 -20.06 47.48
CA ASP A 63 2.94 -18.74 48.08
C ASP A 63 4.32 -18.66 48.74
N GLU A 64 4.88 -17.44 48.81
CA GLU A 64 5.60 -16.97 50.00
C GLU A 64 5.58 -15.42 50.06
N SER A 65 4.94 -14.91 51.10
CA SER A 65 4.87 -13.51 51.53
C SER A 65 5.96 -13.19 52.56
N PHE A 66 6.31 -11.90 52.73
CA PHE A 66 6.76 -11.16 53.95
C PHE A 66 7.63 -9.96 53.47
N GLN A 67 7.73 -8.77 54.08
CA GLN A 67 6.99 -7.98 55.08
C GLN A 67 7.54 -6.54 54.95
N ARG A 68 6.73 -5.54 55.33
CA ARG A 68 7.11 -4.12 55.51
C ARG A 68 7.98 -3.97 56.76
N GLU A 69 8.98 -3.08 56.71
CA GLU A 69 9.47 -2.36 57.89
C GLU A 69 9.70 -0.88 57.56
N GLU A 70 9.29 -0.06 58.52
CA GLU A 70 9.29 1.41 58.56
C GLU A 70 10.20 1.80 59.74
N ASN A 71 11.03 2.84 59.59
CA ASN A 71 11.63 3.53 60.74
C ASN A 71 11.98 4.99 60.39
N ALA A 72 11.42 5.90 61.19
CA ALA A 72 11.77 7.32 61.32
C ALA A 72 13.06 7.47 62.18
N ILE A 73 13.73 8.60 62.44
CA ILE A 73 13.41 10.00 62.82
C ILE A 73 14.74 10.81 62.58
N VAL A 74 14.80 12.13 62.31
CA VAL A 74 15.01 13.24 63.27
C VAL A 74 14.97 14.60 62.53
N VAL A 75 14.33 15.55 63.20
CA VAL A 75 14.02 16.94 62.85
C VAL A 75 15.17 17.88 63.23
N GLU A 76 15.41 18.93 62.44
CA GLU A 76 16.05 20.17 62.90
C GLU A 76 15.34 21.41 62.32
N SER A 77 15.52 22.53 63.01
CA SER A 77 14.55 23.59 63.33
C SER A 77 14.32 24.74 62.32
N THR A 78 13.11 25.30 62.43
CA THR A 78 12.47 26.54 61.91
C THR A 78 13.34 27.81 61.77
N PRO A 79 12.94 28.82 60.96
CA PRO A 79 12.02 29.87 61.44
C PRO A 79 10.91 30.30 60.45
N LYS A 80 9.87 30.90 61.04
CA LYS A 80 8.68 31.52 60.42
C LYS A 80 9.06 32.71 59.53
N GLU A 81 8.40 32.84 58.37
CA GLU A 81 8.21 34.14 57.72
C GLU A 81 6.89 34.16 56.94
N GLU A 82 6.38 35.37 56.76
CA GLU A 82 4.97 35.76 56.69
C GLU A 82 4.23 35.38 55.40
N ALA A 83 2.92 35.19 55.51
CA ALA A 83 2.03 35.00 54.38
C ALA A 83 1.94 36.28 53.54
N SER A 84 2.52 36.26 52.33
CA SER A 84 2.14 37.19 51.27
C SER A 84 1.16 36.50 50.32
N ILE A 85 -0.04 37.08 50.21
CA ILE A 85 -1.02 36.71 49.19
C ILE A 85 -0.50 37.31 47.89
N HIS A 86 0.22 36.51 47.11
CA HIS A 86 0.41 36.82 45.69
C HIS A 86 -0.79 36.27 44.92
N GLU A 87 -1.65 37.18 44.47
CA GLU A 87 -2.60 36.91 43.39
C GLU A 87 -1.81 36.41 42.17
N VAL A 88 -1.81 35.09 41.99
CA VAL A 88 -1.43 34.49 40.71
C VAL A 88 -2.60 34.76 39.77
N THR A 89 -2.55 35.89 39.06
CA THR A 89 -3.29 36.11 37.82
C THR A 89 -2.68 35.21 36.74
N GLY A 90 -2.82 33.90 36.94
CA GLY A 90 -2.53 32.90 35.93
C GLY A 90 -3.63 32.98 34.89
N THR A 91 -3.35 33.65 33.77
CA THR A 91 -4.07 33.42 32.53
C THR A 91 -4.02 31.92 32.25
N ILE A 92 -5.15 31.24 32.37
CA ILE A 92 -5.32 29.88 31.88
C ILE A 92 -5.07 29.98 30.37
N GLN A 93 -3.87 29.58 29.94
CA GLN A 93 -3.63 29.29 28.54
C GLN A 93 -4.51 28.10 28.21
N ILE A 94 -5.69 28.39 27.65
CA ILE A 94 -6.52 27.37 27.01
C ILE A 94 -5.60 26.75 25.95
N PRO A 95 -5.34 25.43 26.00
CA PRO A 95 -4.50 24.79 24.99
C PRO A 95 -5.08 25.15 23.62
N GLU A 96 -4.27 25.75 22.76
CA GLU A 96 -4.68 26.00 21.38
C GLU A 96 -5.11 24.66 20.78
N ARG A 97 -6.35 24.61 20.33
CA ARG A 97 -6.94 23.40 19.81
C ARG A 97 -6.20 23.01 18.53
N LYS A 98 -5.76 21.75 18.47
CA LYS A 98 -5.19 21.18 17.24
C LYS A 98 -6.26 21.24 16.12
N PRO A 99 -5.92 21.73 14.92
CA PRO A 99 -6.83 21.70 13.78
C PRO A 99 -7.30 20.27 13.49
N LEU A 100 -8.53 20.14 13.01
CA LEU A 100 -9.17 18.87 12.65
C LEU A 100 -8.39 18.12 11.55
N CYS A 101 -7.77 18.87 10.64
CA CYS A 101 -7.06 18.32 9.48
C CYS A 101 -5.61 18.81 9.42
N ASP A 102 -4.71 17.90 9.05
CA ASP A 102 -3.34 18.19 8.64
C ASP A 102 -3.24 18.08 7.12
N VAL A 103 -2.99 19.22 6.49
CA VAL A 103 -2.80 19.37 5.04
C VAL A 103 -1.37 19.78 4.69
N SER A 104 -0.43 19.62 5.61
CA SER A 104 0.98 19.99 5.41
C SER A 104 1.75 18.98 4.56
N ASP A 105 1.29 17.72 4.51
CA ASP A 105 1.91 16.68 3.71
C ASP A 105 1.65 16.89 2.21
N GLN A 106 2.64 16.49 1.39
CA GLN A 106 2.60 16.64 -0.06
C GLN A 106 1.78 15.56 -0.77
N ARG A 107 1.60 14.39 -0.14
CA ARG A 107 0.88 13.23 -0.70
C ARG A 107 -0.53 13.09 -0.15
N VAL A 108 -0.78 13.55 1.08
CA VAL A 108 -2.04 13.27 1.79
C VAL A 108 -2.61 14.49 2.50
N ASP A 109 -3.93 14.48 2.65
CA ASP A 109 -4.64 15.24 3.66
C ASP A 109 -5.24 14.24 4.65
N VAL A 110 -5.02 14.45 5.94
CA VAL A 110 -5.54 13.55 6.99
C VAL A 110 -6.22 14.36 8.06
N CYS A 111 -7.48 14.02 8.35
CA CYS A 111 -8.22 14.61 9.45
C CYS A 111 -8.38 13.61 10.59
N GLU A 112 -8.00 13.99 11.80
CA GLU A 112 -8.07 13.11 12.97
C GLU A 112 -8.83 13.80 14.09
N MET A 113 -9.99 13.23 14.43
CA MET A 113 -10.94 13.78 15.39
C MET A 113 -11.08 12.85 16.59
N TYR A 114 -11.12 13.44 17.79
CA TYR A 114 -11.37 12.75 19.06
C TYR A 114 -12.51 13.45 19.79
N GLY A 115 -13.65 12.78 19.96
CA GLY A 115 -14.90 13.34 20.49
C GLY A 115 -16.14 12.76 19.78
N ASP A 116 -17.31 13.39 19.92
CA ASP A 116 -18.53 12.96 19.22
C ASP A 116 -18.43 13.33 17.73
N VAL A 117 -18.08 12.36 16.88
CA VAL A 117 -18.03 12.51 15.43
C VAL A 117 -19.20 11.79 14.81
N ARG A 118 -19.95 12.47 13.94
CA ARG A 118 -21.11 11.93 13.23
C ARG A 118 -20.88 11.92 11.73
N ILE A 119 -21.12 10.78 11.12
CA ILE A 119 -20.97 10.55 9.69
C ILE A 119 -22.33 10.08 9.15
N PRO A 120 -23.11 10.96 8.50
CA PRO A 120 -24.30 10.55 7.79
C PRO A 120 -23.92 9.70 6.57
N GLY A 121 -24.56 8.55 6.40
CA GLY A 121 -24.42 7.69 5.22
C GLY A 121 -24.80 8.41 3.94
N ASN A 122 -24.17 8.01 2.82
CA ASN A 122 -24.34 8.59 1.49
C ASN A 122 -24.12 10.12 1.42
N SER A 123 -23.52 10.71 2.44
CA SER A 123 -23.22 12.15 2.53
C SER A 123 -21.75 12.44 2.29
N SER A 124 -21.42 13.65 1.85
CA SER A 124 -20.01 14.11 1.85
C SER A 124 -19.61 14.74 3.18
N SER A 125 -20.42 14.66 4.24
CA SER A 125 -20.14 15.33 5.52
C SER A 125 -19.57 14.40 6.58
N VAL A 126 -18.51 14.85 7.25
CA VAL A 126 -18.04 14.32 8.53
C VAL A 126 -18.11 15.45 9.54
N ILE A 127 -18.88 15.25 10.61
CA ILE A 127 -19.26 16.33 11.53
C ILE A 127 -18.67 16.06 12.91
N PHE A 128 -17.75 16.90 13.34
CA PHE A 128 -17.26 16.92 14.72
C PHE A 128 -18.16 17.81 15.57
N MET A 129 -18.74 17.23 16.62
CA MET A 129 -19.71 17.94 17.45
C MET A 129 -19.05 18.87 18.45
N GLU A 130 -19.50 20.12 18.47
CA GLU A 130 -19.00 21.16 19.37
C GLU A 130 -20.11 21.95 20.06
N PRO A 131 -19.82 22.54 21.25
CA PRO A 131 -20.74 23.47 21.88
C PRO A 131 -21.01 24.69 20.99
N SER A 132 -22.26 25.18 20.99
CA SER A 132 -22.68 26.32 20.17
C SER A 132 -21.90 27.62 20.40
N ASN A 133 -21.16 27.72 21.51
CA ASN A 133 -20.38 28.90 21.89
C ASN A 133 -18.91 28.83 21.44
N ALA A 134 -18.51 27.77 20.71
CA ALA A 134 -17.16 27.65 20.17
C ALA A 134 -16.90 28.66 19.03
N ALA A 135 -15.69 29.22 18.98
CA ALA A 135 -15.18 30.12 17.93
C ALA A 135 -15.10 29.40 16.56
N PRO A 136 -14.74 30.07 15.44
CA PRO A 136 -15.30 29.79 14.11
C PRO A 136 -15.29 28.31 13.72
N LYS A 137 -16.43 27.86 13.19
CA LYS A 137 -16.65 26.49 12.69
C LYS A 137 -15.59 26.15 11.64
N GLU A 138 -14.59 25.38 12.07
CA GLU A 138 -13.55 24.83 11.23
C GLU A 138 -14.19 23.97 10.12
N LEU A 139 -13.79 24.18 8.88
CA LEU A 139 -14.32 23.48 7.71
C LEU A 139 -13.19 23.17 6.74
N TRP A 140 -13.10 21.91 6.32
CA TRP A 140 -12.11 21.41 5.39
C TRP A 140 -12.74 20.62 4.28
N GLN A 141 -12.17 20.74 3.10
CA GLN A 141 -12.45 19.89 1.94
C GLN A 141 -11.24 19.01 1.71
N VAL A 142 -11.44 17.69 1.72
CA VAL A 142 -10.36 16.71 1.58
C VAL A 142 -10.81 15.56 0.67
N HIS A 143 -9.88 15.07 -0.14
CA HIS A 143 -10.03 13.79 -0.82
C HIS A 143 -9.43 12.70 0.06
N PRO A 144 -10.19 11.69 0.50
CA PRO A 144 -9.68 10.67 1.41
C PRO A 144 -8.90 9.57 0.64
N TYR A 145 -7.93 9.99 -0.19
CA TYR A 145 -7.09 9.15 -1.06
C TYR A 145 -5.67 9.75 -1.19
N PRO A 146 -4.59 8.98 -1.06
CA PRO A 146 -3.23 9.52 -0.92
C PRO A 146 -2.53 9.86 -2.25
N ARG A 147 -3.15 10.75 -3.03
CA ARG A 147 -2.65 11.29 -4.31
C ARG A 147 -2.87 12.80 -4.41
N LYS A 148 -2.65 13.52 -3.31
CA LYS A 148 -2.81 14.98 -3.28
C LYS A 148 -2.05 15.66 -4.43
N GLY A 149 -2.74 16.54 -5.14
CA GLY A 149 -2.21 17.26 -6.30
C GLY A 149 -2.24 16.50 -7.63
N ASP A 150 -2.65 15.23 -7.66
CA ASP A 150 -2.92 14.50 -8.91
C ASP A 150 -4.41 14.62 -9.28
N GLU A 151 -4.75 15.71 -9.95
CA GLU A 151 -6.13 16.02 -10.37
C GLU A 151 -6.76 14.91 -11.23
N ALA A 152 -5.96 14.22 -12.05
CA ALA A 152 -6.47 13.14 -12.89
C ALA A 152 -6.87 11.92 -12.06
N CYS A 153 -6.13 11.62 -11.00
CA CYS A 153 -6.52 10.59 -10.02
C CYS A 153 -7.74 11.02 -9.20
N LEU A 154 -7.73 12.26 -8.71
CA LEU A 154 -8.71 12.75 -7.75
C LEU A 154 -10.08 13.08 -8.38
N ALA A 155 -10.15 13.26 -9.71
CA ALA A 155 -11.40 13.43 -10.43
C ALA A 155 -12.41 12.29 -10.19
N GLY A 156 -11.93 11.07 -9.92
CA GLY A 156 -12.75 9.90 -9.58
C GLY A 156 -12.90 9.63 -8.08
N VAL A 157 -12.47 10.56 -7.22
CA VAL A 157 -12.49 10.42 -5.75
C VAL A 157 -13.45 11.45 -5.17
N ARG A 158 -14.47 10.99 -4.43
CA ARG A 158 -15.41 11.88 -3.74
C ARG A 158 -14.68 12.80 -2.76
N GLU A 159 -14.90 14.10 -2.91
CA GLU A 159 -14.47 15.10 -1.92
C GLU A 159 -15.38 15.05 -0.69
N LEU A 160 -14.77 15.06 0.50
CA LEU A 160 -15.45 15.08 1.79
C LEU A 160 -15.27 16.43 2.48
N THR A 161 -16.34 16.92 3.09
CA THR A 161 -16.39 18.08 3.97
C THR A 161 -16.27 17.63 5.42
N VAL A 162 -15.13 17.92 6.07
CA VAL A 162 -14.94 17.73 7.50
C VAL A 162 -15.21 19.05 8.21
N LYS A 163 -16.16 19.08 9.14
CA LYS A 163 -16.56 20.34 9.80
C LYS A 163 -16.84 20.21 11.29
N ALA A 164 -16.53 21.28 12.02
CA ALA A 164 -17.00 21.53 13.38
C ALA A 164 -18.44 22.08 13.36
N SER A 165 -19.35 21.50 14.14
CA SER A 165 -20.75 21.96 14.21
C SER A 165 -21.41 21.63 15.54
N SER A 166 -22.31 22.50 16.00
CA SER A 166 -23.26 22.21 17.09
C SER A 166 -24.52 21.49 16.61
N GLU A 167 -24.70 21.40 15.29
CA GLU A 167 -25.86 20.82 14.64
C GLU A 167 -25.45 19.64 13.76
N ALA A 168 -26.09 18.49 13.96
CA ALA A 168 -25.94 17.30 13.15
C ALA A 168 -27.17 16.37 13.30
N PRO A 169 -27.41 15.47 12.34
CA PRO A 169 -28.38 14.39 12.50
C PRO A 169 -28.16 13.57 13.78
N GLN A 170 -29.23 12.93 14.27
CA GLN A 170 -29.16 12.00 15.39
C GLN A 170 -28.43 10.73 14.95
N CYS A 171 -27.69 10.12 15.87
CA CYS A 171 -27.00 8.85 15.63
C CYS A 171 -28.02 7.72 15.46
N THR A 172 -27.98 7.01 14.33
CA THR A 172 -28.63 5.69 14.25
C THR A 172 -27.79 4.66 14.99
N PHE A 173 -26.50 4.62 14.69
CA PHE A 173 -25.55 3.70 15.31
C PHE A 173 -24.47 4.45 16.08
N ARG A 174 -24.15 3.93 17.27
CA ARG A 174 -23.00 4.37 18.06
C ARG A 174 -21.99 3.24 18.11
N HIS A 175 -20.75 3.56 17.76
CA HIS A 175 -19.64 2.61 17.73
C HIS A 175 -18.63 2.98 18.82
N ASP A 176 -18.17 1.97 19.54
CA ASP A 176 -17.17 2.14 20.61
C ASP A 176 -15.72 2.01 20.13
N VAL A 177 -15.51 1.70 18.85
CA VAL A 177 -14.20 1.63 18.20
C VAL A 177 -14.00 2.80 17.23
N PRO A 178 -12.77 3.19 16.90
CA PRO A 178 -12.49 4.21 15.89
C PRO A 178 -12.99 3.85 14.49
N ALA A 179 -13.17 4.86 13.64
CA ALA A 179 -13.37 4.68 12.21
C ALA A 179 -12.20 5.21 11.39
N ILE A 180 -11.91 4.56 10.26
CA ILE A 180 -11.08 5.09 9.19
C ILE A 180 -11.97 5.23 7.95
N VAL A 181 -12.07 6.47 7.44
CA VAL A 181 -12.83 6.82 6.23
C VAL A 181 -11.84 7.01 5.07
N PHE A 182 -11.98 6.20 4.02
CA PHE A 182 -11.11 6.27 2.85
C PHE A 182 -11.86 5.95 1.55
N SER A 183 -11.33 6.44 0.42
CA SER A 183 -11.89 6.18 -0.91
C SER A 183 -11.17 5.02 -1.59
N VAL A 184 -11.90 4.26 -2.41
CA VAL A 184 -11.32 3.32 -3.40
C VAL A 184 -11.56 3.78 -4.86
N GLY A 185 -11.82 5.07 -5.05
CA GLY A 185 -12.23 5.69 -6.31
C GLY A 185 -11.12 5.85 -7.36
N GLY A 186 -9.91 6.27 -6.94
CA GLY A 186 -8.78 6.67 -7.78
C GLY A 186 -8.19 5.58 -8.69
N TYR A 187 -6.86 5.38 -8.67
CA TYR A 187 -6.18 4.42 -9.57
C TYR A 187 -6.35 2.93 -9.21
N THR A 188 -7.39 2.58 -8.44
CA THR A 188 -7.65 1.21 -8.03
C THR A 188 -7.88 0.28 -9.23
N GLY A 189 -7.40 -0.95 -9.11
CA GLY A 189 -7.44 -1.97 -10.18
C GLY A 189 -6.12 -2.11 -10.94
N ASN A 190 -5.21 -1.14 -10.78
CA ASN A 190 -3.81 -1.35 -11.09
C ASN A 190 -3.10 -1.89 -9.84
N LEU A 191 -2.44 -3.05 -9.96
CA LEU A 191 -1.80 -3.73 -8.83
C LEU A 191 -0.78 -2.84 -8.09
N PHE A 192 -0.03 -2.01 -8.81
CA PHE A 192 0.92 -1.09 -8.17
C PHE A 192 0.15 -0.10 -7.28
N HIS A 193 -0.83 0.60 -7.84
CA HIS A 193 -1.64 1.57 -7.10
C HIS A 193 -2.47 0.96 -5.98
N ASP A 194 -3.00 -0.25 -6.16
CA ASP A 194 -3.68 -0.97 -5.07
C ASP A 194 -2.77 -1.08 -3.85
N PHE A 195 -1.48 -1.38 -4.04
CA PHE A 195 -0.50 -1.46 -2.95
C PHE A 195 -0.04 -0.11 -2.44
N THR A 196 0.38 0.79 -3.33
CA THR A 196 1.02 2.06 -2.95
C THR A 196 0.04 3.09 -2.41
N ASP A 197 -1.20 3.06 -2.91
CA ASP A 197 -2.20 4.09 -2.60
C ASP A 197 -3.19 3.59 -1.56
N LEU A 198 -3.35 2.28 -1.39
CA LEU A 198 -4.33 1.74 -0.45
C LEU A 198 -3.73 0.76 0.55
N LEU A 199 -3.14 -0.38 0.14
CA LEU A 199 -2.77 -1.41 1.12
C LEU A 199 -1.67 -0.98 2.10
N VAL A 200 -0.61 -0.32 1.62
CA VAL A 200 0.44 0.23 2.51
C VAL A 200 -0.13 1.36 3.38
N PRO A 201 -0.83 2.38 2.84
CA PRO A 201 -1.46 3.42 3.66
C PRO A 201 -2.51 2.91 4.66
N LEU A 202 -3.30 1.89 4.31
CA LEU A 202 -4.26 1.24 5.21
C LEU A 202 -3.54 0.51 6.32
N PHE A 203 -2.47 -0.25 6.02
CA PHE A 203 -1.64 -0.87 7.04
C PHE A 203 -1.08 0.18 8.01
N LEU A 204 -0.49 1.26 7.49
CA LEU A 204 0.05 2.36 8.30
C LEU A 204 -1.01 3.02 9.20
N THR A 205 -2.23 3.20 8.69
CA THR A 205 -3.28 3.91 9.41
C THR A 205 -3.96 3.00 10.43
N ALA A 206 -4.24 1.75 10.07
CA ALA A 206 -5.10 0.83 10.82
C ALA A 206 -4.34 -0.09 11.79
N ARG A 207 -3.08 -0.46 11.50
CA ARG A 207 -2.40 -1.54 12.25
C ARG A 207 -2.25 -1.25 13.74
N GLN A 208 -2.13 0.02 14.12
CA GLN A 208 -2.06 0.46 15.52
C GLN A 208 -3.29 0.09 16.38
N PHE A 209 -4.45 -0.14 15.74
CA PHE A 209 -5.69 -0.51 16.44
C PHE A 209 -5.87 -2.02 16.63
N ASP A 210 -4.94 -2.84 16.11
CA ASP A 210 -4.97 -4.31 16.19
C ASP A 210 -6.34 -4.96 15.89
N GLY A 211 -7.03 -4.44 14.87
CA GLY A 211 -8.33 -4.92 14.45
C GLY A 211 -9.53 -4.22 15.09
N GLU A 212 -9.33 -3.44 16.16
CA GLU A 212 -10.37 -2.64 16.83
C GLU A 212 -10.60 -1.31 16.10
N VAL A 213 -10.94 -1.36 14.82
CA VAL A 213 -11.22 -0.19 13.98
C VAL A 213 -12.21 -0.57 12.89
N ARG A 214 -13.16 0.32 12.55
CA ARG A 214 -14.10 0.12 11.45
C ARG A 214 -13.66 0.86 10.20
N PHE A 215 -13.92 0.25 9.04
CA PHE A 215 -13.68 0.88 7.75
C PHE A 215 -14.98 1.39 7.16
N MET A 216 -14.98 2.67 6.77
CA MET A 216 -16.07 3.30 6.03
C MET A 216 -15.53 3.75 4.69
N VAL A 217 -16.01 3.12 3.61
CA VAL A 217 -15.38 3.25 2.30
C VAL A 217 -16.28 4.03 1.35
N THR A 218 -15.74 5.12 0.80
CA THR A 218 -16.38 5.90 -0.26
C THR A 218 -15.89 5.44 -1.63
N ASP A 219 -16.63 5.84 -2.67
CA ASP A 219 -16.40 5.42 -4.05
C ASP A 219 -16.34 3.89 -4.16
N PHE A 220 -17.29 3.22 -3.49
CA PHE A 220 -17.20 1.81 -3.13
C PHE A 220 -17.17 0.88 -4.34
N LYS A 221 -16.08 0.12 -4.49
CA LYS A 221 -15.91 -0.89 -5.54
C LYS A 221 -15.99 -2.30 -4.95
N ARG A 222 -17.15 -2.95 -5.08
CA ARG A 222 -17.40 -4.32 -4.57
C ARG A 222 -16.32 -5.33 -4.97
N TRP A 223 -15.87 -5.29 -6.22
CA TRP A 223 -14.83 -6.19 -6.73
C TRP A 223 -13.47 -5.97 -6.05
N TRP A 224 -13.13 -4.73 -5.70
CA TRP A 224 -11.88 -4.39 -5.01
C TRP A 224 -11.92 -4.87 -3.56
N ILE A 225 -13.04 -4.62 -2.88
CA ILE A 225 -13.27 -5.10 -1.52
C ILE A 225 -13.23 -6.62 -1.47
N ALA A 226 -13.86 -7.31 -2.42
CA ALA A 226 -13.80 -8.78 -2.50
C ALA A 226 -12.36 -9.29 -2.73
N LYS A 227 -11.60 -8.64 -3.62
CA LYS A 227 -10.20 -9.01 -3.92
C LYS A 227 -9.29 -8.90 -2.71
N TYR A 228 -9.44 -7.84 -1.90
CA TYR A 228 -8.59 -7.58 -0.74
C TYR A 228 -9.26 -7.89 0.60
N LEU A 229 -10.39 -8.61 0.59
CA LEU A 229 -11.12 -8.99 1.80
C LEU A 229 -10.23 -9.66 2.87
N PRO A 230 -9.31 -10.59 2.53
CA PRO A 230 -8.41 -11.18 3.53
C PRO A 230 -7.53 -10.15 4.23
N VAL A 231 -7.09 -9.10 3.51
CA VAL A 231 -6.27 -8.02 4.07
C VAL A 231 -7.13 -7.15 4.99
N LEU A 232 -8.32 -6.74 4.52
CA LEU A 232 -9.24 -5.90 5.29
C LEU A 232 -9.68 -6.58 6.58
N GLN A 233 -10.02 -7.87 6.54
CA GLN A 233 -10.38 -8.67 7.72
C GLN A 233 -9.23 -8.87 8.71
N ARG A 234 -7.97 -8.77 8.24
CA ARG A 234 -6.82 -8.82 9.15
C ARG A 234 -6.52 -7.48 9.81
N LEU A 235 -6.91 -6.37 9.17
CA LEU A 235 -6.77 -5.02 9.71
C LEU A 235 -7.97 -4.56 10.55
N SER A 236 -9.14 -5.17 10.38
CA SER A 236 -10.38 -4.87 11.10
C SER A 236 -11.15 -6.14 11.44
N LYS A 237 -11.61 -6.25 12.69
CA LYS A 237 -12.52 -7.31 13.15
C LYS A 237 -13.98 -7.08 12.73
N TYR A 238 -14.27 -5.96 12.07
CA TYR A 238 -15.61 -5.52 11.75
C TYR A 238 -15.86 -5.52 10.23
N PRO A 239 -17.13 -5.70 9.79
CA PRO A 239 -17.49 -5.54 8.39
C PRO A 239 -17.17 -4.13 7.88
N VAL A 240 -16.75 -4.06 6.61
CA VAL A 240 -16.57 -2.79 5.89
C VAL A 240 -17.94 -2.18 5.59
N ILE A 241 -18.09 -0.88 5.84
CA ILE A 241 -19.30 -0.12 5.53
C ILE A 241 -19.17 0.46 4.11
N ASP A 242 -20.15 0.15 3.25
CA ASP A 242 -20.35 0.78 1.94
C ASP A 242 -21.02 2.15 2.16
N HIS A 243 -20.21 3.19 2.29
CA HIS A 243 -20.69 4.53 2.63
C HIS A 243 -21.66 5.10 1.59
N ASP A 244 -21.47 4.78 0.31
CA ASP A 244 -22.25 5.35 -0.78
C ASP A 244 -23.67 4.80 -0.86
N ARG A 245 -23.94 3.67 -0.18
CA ARG A 245 -25.25 3.03 -0.11
C ARG A 245 -25.80 2.95 1.31
N ASP A 246 -25.14 3.62 2.25
CA ASP A 246 -25.55 3.69 3.63
C ASP A 246 -26.56 4.83 3.82
N GLU A 247 -27.66 4.57 4.51
CA GLU A 247 -28.69 5.57 4.82
C GLU A 247 -28.60 6.02 6.29
N GLU A 248 -27.69 5.44 7.06
CA GLU A 248 -27.65 5.54 8.51
C GLU A 248 -26.64 6.57 9.00
N VAL A 249 -26.84 7.08 10.21
CA VAL A 249 -25.88 8.01 10.83
C VAL A 249 -24.99 7.26 11.80
N HIS A 250 -23.72 7.16 11.45
CA HIS A 250 -22.71 6.46 12.24
C HIS A 250 -21.96 7.45 13.15
N CYS A 251 -21.98 7.18 14.45
CA CYS A 251 -21.32 8.02 15.45
C CYS A 251 -20.16 7.28 16.13
N PHE A 252 -19.04 7.98 16.28
CA PHE A 252 -17.79 7.44 16.78
C PHE A 252 -17.17 8.38 17.82
N LYS A 253 -16.30 7.85 18.68
CA LYS A 253 -15.46 8.64 19.59
C LYS A 253 -14.13 9.08 18.96
N GLN A 254 -13.71 8.41 17.88
CA GLN A 254 -12.50 8.72 17.14
C GLN A 254 -12.73 8.41 15.66
N VAL A 255 -12.34 9.34 14.79
CA VAL A 255 -12.42 9.17 13.33
C VAL A 255 -11.16 9.70 12.68
N ILE A 256 -10.61 8.92 11.75
CA ILE A 256 -9.56 9.33 10.83
C ILE A 256 -10.18 9.40 9.43
N VAL A 257 -10.14 10.56 8.78
CA VAL A 257 -10.53 10.76 7.37
C VAL A 257 -9.27 10.87 6.53
N GLY A 258 -9.17 10.03 5.50
CA GLY A 258 -7.95 9.85 4.72
C GLY A 258 -7.04 8.75 5.28
N LEU A 259 -5.95 8.49 4.55
CA LEU A 259 -4.95 7.48 4.92
C LEU A 259 -3.59 8.15 5.12
N ARG A 260 -2.86 7.71 6.15
CA ARG A 260 -1.45 8.08 6.34
C ARG A 260 -0.62 7.42 5.23
N ALA A 261 0.12 8.21 4.47
CA ALA A 261 1.05 7.72 3.46
C ALA A 261 2.34 8.54 3.46
N HIS A 262 3.43 7.95 2.98
CA HIS A 262 4.75 8.58 2.91
C HIS A 262 5.15 8.78 1.44
N LYS A 263 6.36 8.35 1.04
CA LYS A 263 6.75 8.36 -0.38
C LYS A 263 6.08 7.20 -1.12
N GLU A 264 6.25 7.16 -2.43
CA GLU A 264 5.77 6.08 -3.29
C GLU A 264 6.27 4.73 -2.80
N PHE A 265 5.35 3.79 -2.58
CA PHE A 265 5.60 2.43 -2.10
C PHE A 265 6.57 2.30 -0.90
N HIS A 266 6.46 3.21 0.06
CA HIS A 266 7.44 3.38 1.12
C HIS A 266 6.79 3.53 2.50
N ILE A 267 7.50 3.08 3.52
CA ILE A 267 7.21 3.39 4.93
C ILE A 267 8.44 4.04 5.55
N ASP A 268 8.30 5.30 5.98
CA ASP A 268 9.26 6.00 6.83
C ASP A 268 9.01 5.64 8.31
N PRO A 269 9.90 4.87 8.97
CA PRO A 269 9.70 4.46 10.36
C PRO A 269 9.72 5.62 11.34
N ALA A 270 10.38 6.75 11.02
CA ALA A 270 10.40 7.92 11.90
C ALA A 270 9.05 8.64 11.97
N ARG A 271 8.20 8.42 10.96
CA ARG A 271 6.86 9.02 10.84
C ARG A 271 5.73 8.01 11.06
N ALA A 272 6.00 6.71 10.90
CA ALA A 272 5.01 5.67 11.05
C ALA A 272 4.58 5.49 12.52
N PRO A 273 3.27 5.25 12.79
CA PRO A 273 2.84 4.81 14.10
C PRO A 273 3.62 3.57 14.53
N ASN A 274 4.07 3.51 15.78
CA ASN A 274 4.85 2.39 16.32
C ASN A 274 6.15 2.05 15.56
N GLY A 275 6.67 2.95 14.72
CA GLY A 275 7.91 2.73 13.99
C GLY A 275 7.84 1.61 12.94
N TYR A 276 6.67 1.34 12.37
CA TYR A 276 6.52 0.30 11.34
C TYR A 276 7.47 0.50 10.16
N THR A 277 7.82 -0.61 9.50
CA THR A 277 8.71 -0.66 8.35
C THR A 277 8.06 -1.39 7.16
N MET A 278 8.69 -1.33 5.99
CA MET A 278 8.30 -2.17 4.84
C MET A 278 8.45 -3.68 5.13
N ILE A 279 9.38 -4.08 6.01
CA ILE A 279 9.50 -5.47 6.47
C ILE A 279 8.26 -5.89 7.28
N ASP A 280 7.72 -5.01 8.11
CA ASP A 280 6.50 -5.31 8.88
C ASP A 280 5.29 -5.45 7.96
N PHE A 281 5.20 -4.60 6.94
CA PHE A 281 4.17 -4.70 5.92
C PHE A 281 4.25 -6.03 5.15
N THR A 282 5.43 -6.46 4.69
CA THR A 282 5.56 -7.75 3.98
C THR A 282 5.31 -8.93 4.89
N LYS A 283 5.74 -8.90 6.17
CA LYS A 283 5.37 -9.92 7.16
C LYS A 283 3.87 -10.00 7.35
N PHE A 284 3.20 -8.84 7.45
CA PHE A 284 1.74 -8.77 7.54
C PHE A 284 1.06 -9.39 6.31
N MET A 285 1.45 -8.98 5.10
CA MET A 285 0.88 -9.51 3.86
C MET A 285 1.11 -11.02 3.72
N ARG A 286 2.31 -11.51 4.03
CA ARG A 286 2.62 -12.94 3.97
C ARG A 286 1.77 -13.77 4.94
N ARG A 287 1.52 -13.25 6.15
CA ARG A 287 0.61 -13.89 7.12
C ARG A 287 -0.83 -13.91 6.63
N VAL A 288 -1.33 -12.82 6.03
CA VAL A 288 -2.69 -12.77 5.47
C VAL A 288 -2.93 -13.89 4.48
N PHE A 289 -1.96 -14.16 3.60
CA PHE A 289 -2.09 -15.19 2.56
C PHE A 289 -1.51 -16.56 2.96
N SER A 290 -1.17 -16.74 4.24
CA SER A 290 -0.63 -17.99 4.78
C SER A 290 0.56 -18.54 3.97
N VAL A 291 1.44 -17.64 3.53
CA VAL A 291 2.69 -18.01 2.85
C VAL A 291 3.82 -18.03 3.89
N GLY A 292 4.37 -19.22 4.11
CA GLY A 292 5.19 -19.52 5.30
C GLY A 292 6.70 -19.37 5.13
N ARG A 293 7.20 -19.14 3.91
CA ARG A 293 8.63 -19.01 3.68
C ARG A 293 9.09 -17.59 4.04
N GLU A 294 9.66 -17.47 5.23
CA GLU A 294 10.04 -16.15 5.77
C GLU A 294 11.35 -15.62 5.17
N THR A 295 12.34 -16.50 5.02
CA THR A 295 13.71 -16.15 4.60
C THR A 295 14.23 -17.18 3.60
N LEU A 296 14.97 -16.70 2.61
CA LEU A 296 15.82 -17.50 1.75
C LEU A 296 17.12 -17.79 2.50
N ASN A 297 17.36 -19.06 2.81
CA ASN A 297 18.64 -19.51 3.32
C ASN A 297 19.66 -19.57 2.17
N CYS A 298 20.92 -19.30 2.49
CA CYS A 298 22.02 -19.45 1.56
C CYS A 298 22.05 -20.88 1.01
N ILE A 299 22.33 -21.01 -0.27
CA ILE A 299 22.44 -22.28 -0.97
C ILE A 299 23.92 -22.62 -1.02
N GLU A 300 24.36 -23.48 -0.10
CA GLU A 300 25.75 -23.95 -0.04
C GLU A 300 26.12 -24.80 -1.27
N ASP A 301 25.14 -25.52 -1.82
CA ASP A 301 25.31 -26.39 -2.98
C ASP A 301 24.08 -26.36 -3.91
N LEU A 302 24.26 -25.82 -5.11
CA LEU A 302 23.23 -25.78 -6.17
C LEU A 302 22.87 -27.19 -6.67
N SER A 303 23.72 -28.18 -6.45
CA SER A 303 23.45 -29.59 -6.79
C SER A 303 22.43 -30.23 -5.85
N ALA A 304 22.35 -29.76 -4.60
CA ALA A 304 21.39 -30.23 -3.61
C ALA A 304 19.98 -29.65 -3.82
N ARG A 305 19.89 -28.41 -4.34
CA ARG A 305 18.62 -27.76 -4.67
C ARG A 305 18.80 -26.71 -5.76
N LYS A 306 18.02 -26.84 -6.84
CA LYS A 306 17.94 -25.82 -7.88
C LYS A 306 17.23 -24.55 -7.35
N PRO A 307 17.78 -23.35 -7.57
CA PRO A 307 17.10 -22.11 -7.26
C PRO A 307 15.88 -21.92 -8.16
N ARG A 308 14.78 -21.41 -7.61
CA ARG A 308 13.53 -21.23 -8.34
C ARG A 308 13.39 -19.80 -8.87
N LEU A 309 13.31 -19.64 -10.18
CA LEU A 309 13.12 -18.34 -10.85
C LEU A 309 11.69 -18.19 -11.35
N LEU A 310 10.96 -17.20 -10.86
CA LEU A 310 9.69 -16.77 -11.44
C LEU A 310 9.91 -15.72 -12.53
N ILE A 311 9.46 -16.00 -13.75
CA ILE A 311 9.38 -15.03 -14.83
C ILE A 311 7.94 -14.53 -14.94
N ILE A 312 7.71 -13.25 -14.64
CA ILE A 312 6.43 -12.59 -14.89
C ILE A 312 6.34 -12.21 -16.37
N ALA A 313 5.71 -13.06 -17.17
CA ALA A 313 5.53 -12.88 -18.61
C ALA A 313 4.12 -12.35 -18.90
N ARG A 314 4.03 -11.09 -19.35
CA ARG A 314 2.77 -10.51 -19.82
C ARG A 314 2.46 -10.95 -21.25
N LYS A 315 1.18 -11.02 -21.59
CA LYS A 315 0.73 -11.40 -22.95
C LYS A 315 0.59 -10.26 -23.95
N ARG A 316 0.40 -9.01 -23.49
CA ARG A 316 0.01 -7.88 -24.36
C ARG A 316 1.11 -6.81 -24.51
N SER A 317 1.28 -5.98 -23.48
CA SER A 317 2.28 -4.90 -23.47
C SER A 317 3.37 -5.17 -22.44
N ARG A 318 4.57 -4.61 -22.65
CA ARG A 318 5.75 -4.90 -21.80
C ARG A 318 6.00 -6.41 -21.70
N ALA A 319 5.68 -7.13 -22.76
CA ALA A 319 5.82 -8.56 -22.87
C ALA A 319 7.26 -8.90 -23.26
N PHE A 320 7.74 -10.07 -22.82
CA PHE A 320 8.92 -10.68 -23.42
C PHE A 320 8.51 -11.36 -24.72
N THR A 321 9.26 -11.15 -25.80
CA THR A 321 8.99 -11.77 -27.11
C THR A 321 9.79 -13.05 -27.34
N ASN A 322 10.74 -13.37 -26.46
CA ASN A 322 11.58 -14.56 -26.51
C ASN A 322 11.64 -15.31 -25.16
N VAL A 323 10.48 -15.53 -24.53
CA VAL A 323 10.39 -16.22 -23.21
C VAL A 323 11.10 -17.57 -23.23
N ASP A 324 10.93 -18.39 -24.27
CA ASP A 324 11.52 -19.72 -24.36
C ASP A 324 13.07 -19.68 -24.35
N GLU A 325 13.66 -18.67 -24.99
CA GLU A 325 15.12 -18.47 -24.98
C GLU A 325 15.61 -18.04 -23.58
N ILE A 326 14.85 -17.19 -22.89
CA ILE A 326 15.15 -16.74 -21.52
C ILE A 326 15.07 -17.94 -20.55
N VAL A 327 14.04 -18.78 -20.69
CA VAL A 327 13.84 -20.00 -19.90
C VAL A 327 15.03 -20.94 -20.11
N ALA A 328 15.37 -21.24 -21.37
CA ALA A 328 16.46 -22.15 -21.69
C ALA A 328 17.81 -21.71 -21.08
N ALA A 329 18.13 -20.41 -21.14
CA ALA A 329 19.36 -19.90 -20.56
C ALA A 329 19.36 -19.91 -19.02
N ALA A 330 18.21 -19.67 -18.38
CA ALA A 330 18.10 -19.80 -16.93
C ALA A 330 18.23 -21.27 -16.48
N GLU A 331 17.61 -22.22 -17.19
CA GLU A 331 17.73 -23.64 -16.90
C GLU A 331 19.16 -24.16 -17.10
N GLU A 332 19.87 -23.69 -18.13
CA GLU A 332 21.27 -24.01 -18.37
C GLU A 332 22.19 -23.49 -17.24
N LEU A 333 21.82 -22.38 -16.61
CA LEU A 333 22.49 -21.85 -15.40
C LEU A 333 22.11 -22.60 -14.11
N GLY A 334 21.16 -23.54 -14.18
CA GLY A 334 20.76 -24.38 -13.04
C GLY A 334 19.50 -23.94 -12.32
N TYR A 335 18.76 -22.94 -12.83
CA TYR A 335 17.47 -22.56 -12.27
C TYR A 335 16.39 -23.62 -12.58
N GLU A 336 15.42 -23.74 -11.68
CA GLU A 336 14.10 -24.27 -11.97
C GLU A 336 13.18 -23.09 -12.29
N VAL A 337 12.65 -23.03 -13.50
CA VAL A 337 11.92 -21.84 -13.99
C VAL A 337 10.41 -22.05 -13.87
N VAL A 338 9.73 -21.04 -13.34
CA VAL A 338 8.27 -20.92 -13.33
C VAL A 338 7.89 -19.71 -14.15
N VAL A 339 7.02 -19.87 -15.15
CA VAL A 339 6.46 -18.75 -15.91
C VAL A 339 5.05 -18.47 -15.42
N GLY A 340 4.79 -17.21 -15.04
CA GLY A 340 3.48 -16.77 -14.56
C GLY A 340 3.08 -15.43 -15.15
N GLU A 341 1.77 -15.17 -15.19
CA GLU A 341 1.23 -13.85 -15.50
C GLU A 341 0.61 -13.27 -14.23
N ALA A 342 0.87 -11.99 -13.97
CA ALA A 342 0.26 -11.23 -12.88
C ALA A 342 -0.61 -10.13 -13.47
N ASP A 343 -1.92 -10.33 -13.49
CA ASP A 343 -2.90 -9.35 -13.95
C ASP A 343 -3.91 -8.97 -12.87
N ALA A 344 -4.82 -8.03 -13.20
CA ALA A 344 -5.80 -7.52 -12.25
C ALA A 344 -6.79 -8.59 -11.74
N GLY A 345 -7.05 -9.64 -12.53
CA GLY A 345 -7.98 -10.73 -12.22
C GLY A 345 -7.33 -11.96 -11.60
N THR A 346 -6.00 -11.94 -11.44
CA THR A 346 -5.25 -13.05 -10.86
C THR A 346 -5.68 -13.29 -9.41
N ASN A 347 -5.92 -14.56 -9.06
CA ASN A 347 -6.19 -14.95 -7.67
C ASN A 347 -4.94 -14.66 -6.81
N LEU A 348 -5.03 -13.62 -5.99
CA LEU A 348 -3.91 -13.11 -5.21
C LEU A 348 -3.34 -14.14 -4.24
N ALA A 349 -4.18 -14.95 -3.60
CA ALA A 349 -3.74 -15.98 -2.66
C ALA A 349 -2.92 -17.07 -3.37
N ARG A 350 -3.40 -17.54 -4.53
CA ARG A 350 -2.67 -18.54 -5.33
C ARG A 350 -1.35 -17.98 -5.85
N PHE A 351 -1.36 -16.74 -6.34
CA PHE A 351 -0.15 -16.13 -6.88
C PHE A 351 0.88 -15.82 -5.79
N ALA A 352 0.44 -15.41 -4.59
CA ALA A 352 1.31 -15.24 -3.43
C ALA A 352 2.05 -16.54 -3.07
N GLN A 353 1.38 -17.70 -3.15
CA GLN A 353 2.01 -19.01 -2.92
C GLN A 353 3.09 -19.32 -3.97
N ILE A 354 2.83 -19.03 -5.25
CA ILE A 354 3.83 -19.20 -6.32
C ILE A 354 5.04 -18.32 -6.04
N VAL A 355 4.82 -17.02 -5.79
CA VAL A 355 5.90 -16.06 -5.54
C VAL A 355 6.72 -16.45 -4.30
N ASN A 356 6.07 -16.81 -3.20
CA ASN A 356 6.76 -17.20 -1.97
C ASN A 356 7.57 -18.50 -2.12
N SER A 357 7.24 -19.34 -3.11
CA SER A 357 8.00 -20.55 -3.43
C SER A 357 9.27 -20.29 -4.25
N CYS A 358 9.46 -19.06 -4.77
CA CYS A 358 10.58 -18.70 -5.62
C CYS A 358 11.70 -17.99 -4.84
N ASP A 359 12.92 -18.11 -5.36
CA ASP A 359 14.14 -17.47 -4.82
C ASP A 359 14.48 -16.18 -5.57
N VAL A 360 14.13 -16.16 -6.85
CA VAL A 360 14.30 -15.02 -7.74
C VAL A 360 12.99 -14.76 -8.46
N MET A 361 12.63 -13.49 -8.62
CA MET A 361 11.50 -13.08 -9.45
C MET A 361 11.96 -12.01 -10.44
N MET A 362 11.60 -12.18 -11.71
CA MET A 362 11.93 -11.22 -12.76
C MET A 362 10.73 -10.78 -13.57
N GLY A 363 10.82 -9.59 -14.15
CA GLY A 363 9.80 -9.07 -15.04
C GLY A 363 10.14 -7.69 -15.57
N VAL A 364 9.46 -7.29 -16.64
CA VAL A 364 9.53 -5.93 -17.16
C VAL A 364 8.94 -4.94 -16.17
N HIS A 365 9.47 -3.72 -16.09
CA HIS A 365 8.93 -2.67 -15.25
C HIS A 365 7.43 -2.50 -15.49
N GLY A 366 6.63 -2.61 -14.41
CA GLY A 366 5.17 -2.58 -14.49
C GLY A 366 4.52 -3.88 -15.01
N ALA A 367 5.24 -5.00 -15.05
CA ALA A 367 4.71 -6.30 -15.44
C ALA A 367 3.84 -6.99 -14.36
N GLY A 368 3.76 -6.41 -13.16
CA GLY A 368 3.21 -7.05 -11.96
C GLY A 368 4.26 -7.33 -10.88
N LEU A 369 5.43 -6.67 -10.95
CA LEU A 369 6.54 -6.82 -10.01
C LEU A 369 6.17 -6.51 -8.55
N THR A 370 5.12 -5.73 -8.29
CA THR A 370 4.62 -5.46 -6.92
C THR A 370 4.39 -6.74 -6.11
N ASN A 371 4.15 -7.88 -6.76
CA ASN A 371 4.04 -9.17 -6.07
C ASN A 371 5.31 -9.59 -5.30
N PHE A 372 6.47 -8.93 -5.46
CA PHE A 372 7.65 -9.22 -4.65
C PHE A 372 7.42 -9.06 -3.14
N VAL A 373 6.35 -8.39 -2.72
CA VAL A 373 5.89 -8.36 -1.32
C VAL A 373 5.74 -9.75 -0.69
N PHE A 374 5.56 -10.79 -1.51
CA PHE A 374 5.41 -12.18 -1.09
C PHE A 374 6.70 -13.00 -1.17
N LEU A 375 7.78 -12.44 -1.71
CA LEU A 375 9.08 -13.12 -1.70
C LEU A 375 9.58 -13.27 -0.25
N PRO A 376 10.34 -14.36 0.03
CA PRO A 376 11.05 -14.47 1.30
C PRO A 376 12.16 -13.41 1.39
N LEU A 377 12.57 -13.06 2.62
CA LEU A 377 13.72 -12.18 2.85
C LEU A 377 14.97 -12.73 2.15
N ASN A 378 15.85 -11.86 1.69
CA ASN A 378 17.06 -12.15 0.91
C ASN A 378 16.82 -12.70 -0.51
N ALA A 379 15.58 -12.93 -0.94
CA ALA A 379 15.29 -13.24 -2.33
C ALA A 379 15.68 -12.08 -3.27
N THR A 380 15.85 -12.38 -4.55
CA THR A 380 16.24 -11.37 -5.56
C THR A 380 15.07 -10.99 -6.45
N VAL A 381 14.90 -9.68 -6.67
CA VAL A 381 14.04 -9.13 -7.72
C VAL A 381 14.91 -8.62 -8.86
N ILE A 382 14.69 -9.13 -10.08
CA ILE A 382 15.30 -8.64 -11.30
C ILE A 382 14.29 -7.78 -12.07
N GLN A 383 14.57 -6.50 -12.21
CA GLN A 383 13.73 -5.59 -12.96
C GLN A 383 14.33 -5.28 -14.32
N ILE A 384 13.58 -5.64 -15.37
CA ILE A 384 13.91 -5.26 -16.74
C ILE A 384 13.32 -3.89 -17.04
N VAL A 385 14.17 -2.89 -17.29
CA VAL A 385 13.76 -1.51 -17.55
C VAL A 385 13.63 -1.31 -19.06
N PRO A 386 12.43 -1.01 -19.60
CA PRO A 386 12.24 -0.73 -21.01
C PRO A 386 13.04 0.49 -21.47
N TRP A 387 13.30 0.56 -22.78
CA TRP A 387 13.92 1.74 -23.39
C TRP A 387 13.05 2.98 -23.16
N GLY A 388 13.69 4.13 -22.90
CA GLY A 388 12.98 5.40 -22.76
C GLY A 388 13.41 6.28 -21.59
N GLY A 389 14.55 6.01 -20.95
CA GLY A 389 15.01 6.80 -19.80
C GLY A 389 14.17 6.58 -18.53
N LEU A 390 13.79 5.32 -18.27
CA LEU A 390 12.89 4.93 -17.18
C LEU A 390 13.65 4.46 -15.92
N GLU A 391 14.98 4.52 -15.91
CA GLU A 391 15.83 4.00 -14.83
C GLU A 391 15.49 4.61 -13.48
N TRP A 392 15.30 5.92 -13.43
CA TRP A 392 15.01 6.62 -12.19
C TRP A 392 13.63 6.23 -11.62
N ILE A 393 12.63 6.06 -12.49
CA ILE A 393 11.27 5.61 -12.12
C ILE A 393 11.34 4.18 -11.61
N ALA A 394 12.09 3.30 -12.31
CA ALA A 394 12.26 1.91 -11.91
C ALA A 394 12.84 1.78 -10.49
N VAL A 395 13.88 2.56 -10.17
CA VAL A 395 14.47 2.57 -8.82
C VAL A 395 13.49 3.12 -7.78
N LEU A 396 12.76 4.19 -8.07
CA LEU A 396 11.80 4.75 -7.11
C LEU A 396 10.64 3.79 -6.84
N ASP A 397 10.06 3.20 -7.89
CA ASP A 397 8.86 2.38 -7.78
C ASP A 397 9.12 0.97 -7.23
N PHE A 398 10.29 0.39 -7.54
CA PHE A 398 10.55 -1.02 -7.24
C PHE A 398 11.94 -1.27 -6.64
N GLY A 399 12.98 -0.55 -7.07
CA GLY A 399 14.33 -0.75 -6.56
C GLY A 399 14.51 -0.41 -5.08
N ASN A 400 14.08 0.79 -4.65
CA ASN A 400 14.15 1.20 -3.25
C ASN A 400 13.18 0.37 -2.38
N PRO A 401 11.90 0.17 -2.76
CA PRO A 401 10.99 -0.64 -1.97
C PRO A 401 11.45 -2.10 -1.81
N ALA A 402 12.03 -2.72 -2.84
CA ALA A 402 12.57 -4.07 -2.72
C ALA A 402 13.67 -4.15 -1.64
N LYS A 403 14.60 -3.19 -1.63
CA LYS A 403 15.66 -3.12 -0.61
C LYS A 403 15.10 -2.88 0.79
N GLU A 404 14.14 -1.98 0.92
CA GLU A 404 13.47 -1.70 2.21
C GLU A 404 12.67 -2.89 2.73
N MET A 405 12.24 -3.80 1.86
CA MET A 405 11.61 -5.07 2.22
C MET A 405 12.61 -6.19 2.56
N GLY A 406 13.92 -5.91 2.52
CA GLY A 406 14.97 -6.90 2.77
C GLY A 406 15.21 -7.84 1.59
N LEU A 407 14.94 -7.39 0.37
CA LEU A 407 15.21 -8.13 -0.86
C LEU A 407 16.47 -7.59 -1.54
N ASN A 408 17.13 -8.47 -2.29
CA ASN A 408 18.15 -8.09 -3.24
C ASN A 408 17.49 -7.54 -4.52
N TYR A 409 18.11 -6.53 -5.13
CA TYR A 409 17.57 -5.89 -6.33
C TYR A 409 18.64 -5.81 -7.43
N VAL A 410 18.26 -6.28 -8.62
CA VAL A 410 19.09 -6.19 -9.82
C VAL A 410 18.29 -5.49 -10.92
N GLN A 411 18.87 -4.43 -11.47
CA GLN A 411 18.31 -3.71 -12.60
C GLN A 411 19.01 -4.11 -13.89
N TYR A 412 18.24 -4.34 -14.95
CA TYR A 412 18.75 -4.51 -16.31
C TYR A 412 18.03 -3.53 -17.25
N SER A 413 18.73 -2.49 -17.68
CA SER A 413 18.25 -1.59 -18.72
C SER A 413 18.52 -2.20 -20.09
N ILE A 414 17.48 -2.32 -20.90
CA ILE A 414 17.59 -2.89 -22.24
C ILE A 414 18.26 -1.88 -23.19
N SER A 415 18.94 -2.40 -24.21
CA SER A 415 19.39 -1.57 -25.33
C SER A 415 18.26 -1.32 -26.34
N ILE A 416 18.52 -0.48 -27.34
CA ILE A 416 17.57 -0.21 -28.43
C ILE A 416 17.27 -1.51 -29.21
N GLU A 417 18.27 -2.36 -29.38
CA GLU A 417 18.17 -3.62 -30.13
C GLU A 417 17.28 -4.65 -29.42
N GLU A 418 17.13 -4.52 -28.10
CA GLU A 418 16.24 -5.36 -27.28
C GLU A 418 14.81 -4.79 -27.21
N SER A 419 14.58 -3.62 -27.79
CA SER A 419 13.29 -2.92 -27.82
C SER A 419 12.58 -3.12 -29.16
N THR A 420 11.29 -3.48 -29.12
CA THR A 420 10.44 -3.47 -30.32
C THR A 420 10.19 -2.08 -30.90
N LEU A 421 10.60 -1.00 -30.21
CA LEU A 421 10.52 0.35 -30.76
C LEU A 421 11.44 0.53 -31.96
N SER A 422 12.54 -0.24 -32.04
CA SER A 422 13.46 -0.24 -33.18
C SER A 422 12.83 -0.73 -34.48
N GLU A 423 11.75 -1.51 -34.39
CA GLU A 423 10.95 -1.99 -35.51
C GLU A 423 9.83 -1.00 -35.90
N GLN A 424 9.41 -0.17 -34.93
CA GLN A 424 8.29 0.77 -35.09
C GLN A 424 8.73 2.15 -35.58
N TYR A 425 9.97 2.54 -35.28
CA TYR A 425 10.47 3.88 -35.57
C TYR A 425 11.74 3.84 -36.43
N PRO A 426 11.92 4.81 -37.35
CA PRO A 426 13.19 5.04 -38.01
C PRO A 426 14.33 5.26 -37.00
N ARG A 427 15.56 4.86 -37.36
CA ARG A 427 16.73 4.91 -36.45
C ARG A 427 17.06 6.30 -35.91
N ASP A 428 16.73 7.35 -36.66
CA ASP A 428 16.94 8.76 -36.30
C ASP A 428 15.76 9.38 -35.52
N HIS A 429 14.64 8.66 -35.41
CA HIS A 429 13.45 9.18 -34.75
C HIS A 429 13.71 9.49 -33.26
N PRO A 430 13.21 10.62 -32.72
CA PRO A 430 13.48 11.04 -31.33
C PRO A 430 13.09 10.02 -30.25
N ALA A 431 12.15 9.11 -30.51
CA ALA A 431 11.84 8.03 -29.56
C ALA A 431 13.05 7.12 -29.28
N LEU A 432 13.96 6.98 -30.25
CA LEU A 432 15.18 6.18 -30.14
C LEU A 432 16.41 7.03 -29.82
N THR A 433 16.45 8.30 -30.22
CA THR A 433 17.65 9.15 -30.10
C THR A 433 17.57 10.22 -29.01
N ASP A 434 16.38 10.70 -28.65
CA ASP A 434 16.15 11.67 -27.57
C ASP A 434 14.86 11.35 -26.78
N PRO A 435 14.84 10.28 -25.97
CA PRO A 435 13.68 9.94 -25.15
C PRO A 435 13.25 11.07 -24.20
N MET A 436 14.18 11.92 -23.77
CA MET A 436 13.89 13.02 -22.84
C MET A 436 12.99 14.10 -23.44
N SER A 437 12.94 14.23 -24.77
CA SER A 437 11.95 15.08 -25.45
C SER A 437 10.51 14.66 -25.17
N PHE A 438 10.25 13.36 -24.97
CA PHE A 438 8.92 12.83 -24.64
C PHE A 438 8.58 13.05 -23.15
N HIS A 439 9.57 12.93 -22.26
CA HIS A 439 9.39 13.24 -20.82
C HIS A 439 8.93 14.69 -20.60
N LYS A 440 9.49 15.64 -21.37
CA LYS A 440 9.08 17.07 -21.32
C LYS A 440 7.61 17.31 -21.70
N ARG A 441 6.98 16.36 -22.39
CA ARG A 441 5.56 16.43 -22.80
C ARG A 441 4.61 15.83 -21.76
N GLY A 442 5.14 15.33 -20.66
CA GLY A 442 4.38 14.77 -19.55
C GLY A 442 4.30 13.25 -19.54
N PHE A 443 3.98 12.70 -18.37
CA PHE A 443 4.06 11.26 -18.11
C PHE A 443 3.10 10.43 -18.98
N HIS A 444 1.94 10.97 -19.37
CA HIS A 444 1.01 10.26 -20.25
C HIS A 444 1.66 9.87 -21.60
N VAL A 445 2.51 10.75 -22.16
CA VAL A 445 3.28 10.49 -23.39
C VAL A 445 4.34 9.42 -23.16
N VAL A 446 5.08 9.53 -22.05
CA VAL A 446 6.09 8.53 -21.65
C VAL A 446 5.44 7.15 -21.51
N ARG A 447 4.31 7.08 -20.81
CA ARG A 447 3.54 5.85 -20.61
C ARG A 447 3.06 5.28 -21.95
N SER A 448 2.49 6.10 -22.83
CA SER A 448 2.01 5.60 -24.13
C SER A 448 3.16 5.07 -24.99
N THR A 449 4.27 5.81 -25.09
CA THR A 449 5.36 5.50 -26.01
C THR A 449 6.27 4.40 -25.49
N PHE A 450 6.80 4.57 -24.28
CA PHE A 450 7.86 3.71 -23.74
C PHE A 450 7.36 2.57 -22.87
N MET A 451 6.09 2.59 -22.45
CA MET A 451 5.52 1.52 -21.63
C MET A 451 4.45 0.73 -22.40
N ALA A 452 3.43 1.39 -22.96
CA ALA A 452 2.30 0.69 -23.57
C ALA A 452 2.66 0.09 -24.94
N ASN A 453 3.40 0.83 -25.78
CA ASN A 453 3.69 0.45 -27.17
C ASN A 453 5.05 -0.24 -27.36
N GLN A 454 5.65 -0.74 -26.28
CA GLN A 454 6.94 -1.41 -26.31
C GLN A 454 6.85 -2.80 -25.67
N ASN A 455 7.47 -3.77 -26.33
CA ASN A 455 7.80 -5.09 -25.81
C ASN A 455 9.32 -5.29 -25.84
N VAL A 456 9.79 -6.36 -25.19
CA VAL A 456 11.21 -6.61 -24.96
C VAL A 456 11.62 -7.94 -25.56
N LYS A 457 12.65 -7.93 -26.39
CA LYS A 457 13.39 -9.13 -26.81
C LYS A 457 14.73 -9.12 -26.10
N LEU A 458 14.88 -9.89 -25.02
CA LEU A 458 16.14 -9.84 -24.25
C LEU A 458 17.28 -10.44 -25.05
N ASP A 459 18.43 -9.78 -25.05
CA ASP A 459 19.69 -10.39 -25.49
C ASP A 459 20.14 -11.35 -24.40
N VAL A 460 19.86 -12.64 -24.63
CA VAL A 460 20.10 -13.70 -23.65
C VAL A 460 21.60 -13.86 -23.33
N SER A 461 22.49 -13.51 -24.26
CA SER A 461 23.94 -13.57 -24.03
C SER A 461 24.37 -12.54 -22.99
N ARG A 462 23.88 -11.30 -23.12
CA ARG A 462 24.12 -10.23 -22.13
C ARG A 462 23.37 -10.48 -20.83
N PHE A 463 22.14 -10.98 -20.93
CA PHE A 463 21.27 -11.19 -19.77
C PHE A 463 21.75 -12.34 -18.88
N ARG A 464 22.54 -13.28 -19.41
CA ARG A 464 23.12 -14.39 -18.62
C ARG A 464 23.90 -13.91 -17.40
N ASP A 465 24.63 -12.81 -17.50
CA ASP A 465 25.38 -12.22 -16.39
C ASP A 465 24.46 -11.72 -15.26
N VAL A 466 23.25 -11.26 -15.61
CA VAL A 466 22.23 -10.82 -14.64
C VAL A 466 21.68 -12.00 -13.87
N LEU A 467 21.37 -13.10 -14.57
CA LEU A 467 20.93 -14.35 -13.96
C LEU A 467 22.01 -14.94 -13.07
N TRP A 468 23.28 -14.87 -13.49
CA TRP A 468 24.41 -15.28 -12.66
C TRP A 468 24.54 -14.43 -11.39
N LYS A 469 24.47 -13.11 -11.51
CA LYS A 469 24.52 -12.21 -10.34
C LYS A 469 23.41 -12.50 -9.32
N ALA A 470 22.22 -12.88 -9.79
CA ALA A 470 21.15 -13.30 -8.88
C ALA A 470 21.46 -14.62 -8.17
N LEU A 471 22.18 -15.56 -8.80
CA LEU A 471 22.70 -16.78 -8.13
C LEU A 471 23.69 -16.41 -7.03
N GLU A 472 24.62 -15.49 -7.30
CA GLU A 472 25.65 -15.08 -6.34
C GLU A 472 25.04 -14.55 -5.03
N HIS A 473 23.95 -13.77 -5.11
CA HIS A 473 23.24 -13.30 -3.91
C HIS A 473 22.67 -14.42 -3.02
N MET A 474 22.49 -15.62 -3.56
CA MET A 474 21.97 -16.78 -2.83
C MET A 474 23.09 -17.69 -2.32
N MET A 475 24.31 -17.52 -2.81
CA MET A 475 25.48 -18.31 -2.42
C MET A 475 26.35 -17.61 -1.36
N GLN A 476 26.10 -16.33 -1.12
CA GLN A 476 26.70 -15.50 -0.06
C GLN A 476 25.80 -15.50 1.17
#